data_AF-A0A238JA50-F1
#
_entry.id   AF-A0A238JA50-F1
#
_cell.length_a   1.000
_cell.length_b   1.000
_cell.length_c   1.000
_cell.angle_alpha   90.00
_cell.angle_beta   90.00
_cell.angle_gamma   90.00
#
_symmetry.space_group_name_H-M   'P 1'
#
loop_
_entity.id
_entity.type
_entity.pdbx_description
1 polymer ?
#
loop_
_entity_poly.entity_id
_entity_poly.type
_entity_poly.pdbx_seq_one_letter_code
_entity_poly.pdbx_strand_id
1 'polypeptide(L)'
;MDLNDFLMLYKARTLRRLRARIRKHYPDALQKIMSERTLMGGPGPFFFPLWHSEMSQLQWLCICNPQKLPVYLLGDAEIFADVQRLRKSLVFVLLSLTGVTASKL
;
A
#
# COMPACT_ATOMS: atom_id res chain seq x y z
N MET A 1 -3.63 2.87 -24.17
CA MET A 1 -3.43 2.45 -22.76
C MET A 1 -2.92 3.69 -22.05
N ASP A 2 -3.75 4.25 -21.18
CA ASP A 2 -3.49 5.56 -20.59
C ASP A 2 -2.48 5.46 -19.44
N LEU A 3 -1.85 6.59 -19.09
CA LEU A 3 -0.90 6.68 -17.97
C LEU A 3 -1.52 6.12 -16.67
N ASN A 4 -2.82 6.33 -16.48
CA ASN A 4 -3.59 5.78 -15.36
C ASN A 4 -3.62 4.25 -15.35
N ASP A 5 -3.80 3.60 -16.52
CA ASP A 5 -3.80 2.14 -16.64
C ASP A 5 -2.43 1.57 -16.30
N PHE A 6 -1.37 2.22 -16.79
CA PHE A 6 0.00 1.83 -16.49
C PHE A 6 0.31 1.95 -14.99
N LEU A 7 -0.09 3.05 -14.36
CA LEU A 7 0.08 3.26 -12.92
C LEU A 7 -0.75 2.26 -12.09
N MET A 8 -1.97 1.95 -12.50
CA MET A 8 -2.80 0.92 -11.85
C MET A 8 -2.15 -0.46 -11.93
N LEU A 9 -1.66 -0.87 -13.09
CA LEU A 9 -0.99 -2.16 -13.28
C LEU A 9 0.35 -2.22 -12.51
N TYR A 10 1.12 -1.13 -12.52
CA TYR A 10 2.37 -1.03 -11.76
C TYR A 10 2.13 -1.17 -10.25
N LYS A 11 1.11 -0.49 -9.72
CA LYS A 11 0.68 -0.60 -8.32
C LYS A 11 0.25 -2.03 -7.99
N ALA A 12 -0.60 -2.63 -8.83
CA ALA A 12 -1.07 -4.00 -8.62
C ALA A 12 0.09 -5.02 -8.61
N ARG A 13 1.07 -4.87 -9.50
CA ARG A 13 2.25 -5.74 -9.56
C ARG A 13 3.14 -5.59 -8.32
N THR A 14 3.40 -4.36 -7.89
CA THR A 14 4.21 -4.07 -6.70
C THR A 14 3.52 -4.59 -5.44
N LEU A 15 2.20 -4.38 -5.33
CA LEU A 15 1.40 -4.87 -4.21
C LEU A 15 1.34 -6.40 -4.13
N ARG A 16 1.23 -7.10 -5.27
CA ARG A 16 1.29 -8.58 -5.31
C ARG A 16 2.65 -9.09 -4.85
N ARG A 17 3.75 -8.47 -5.30
CA ARG A 17 5.11 -8.82 -4.87
C ARG A 17 5.30 -8.61 -3.37
N LEU A 18 4.86 -7.46 -2.87
CA LEU A 18 4.90 -7.14 -1.45
C LEU A 18 4.13 -8.18 -0.63
N ARG A 19 2.88 -8.50 -1.00
CA ARG A 19 2.08 -9.53 -0.32
C ARG A 19 2.76 -10.90 -0.33
N ALA A 20 3.28 -11.32 -1.48
CA ALA A 20 3.96 -12.61 -1.60
C ALA A 20 5.21 -12.68 -0.72
N ARG A 21 6.00 -11.60 -0.67
CA ARG A 21 7.17 -11.53 0.21
C ARG A 21 6.78 -11.54 1.68
N ILE A 22 5.81 -10.73 2.09
CA ILE A 22 5.35 -10.72 3.47
C ILE A 22 4.85 -12.12 3.85
N ARG A 23 4.04 -12.79 3.03
CA ARG A 23 3.60 -14.17 3.31
C ARG A 23 4.75 -15.19 3.36
N LYS A 24 5.79 -15.01 2.55
CA LYS A 24 6.94 -15.91 2.53
C LYS A 24 7.82 -15.78 3.76
N HIS A 25 8.12 -14.55 4.18
CA HIS A 25 9.02 -14.27 5.30
C HIS A 25 8.29 -14.20 6.64
N TYR A 26 7.00 -13.84 6.63
CA TYR A 26 6.16 -13.59 7.80
C TYR A 26 4.72 -14.07 7.54
N PRO A 27 4.48 -15.41 7.51
CA PRO A 27 3.21 -16.00 7.06
C PRO A 27 1.98 -15.45 7.80
N ASP A 28 2.11 -15.18 9.11
CA ASP A 28 1.00 -14.72 9.95
C ASP A 28 0.91 -13.20 10.10
N ALA A 29 1.90 -12.45 9.60
CA ALA A 29 1.97 -11.01 9.84
C ALA A 29 0.79 -10.26 9.20
N LEU A 30 0.40 -10.61 7.97
CA LEU A 30 -0.75 -9.96 7.33
C LEU A 30 -2.05 -10.25 8.09
N GLN A 31 -2.28 -11.52 8.45
CA GLN A 31 -3.49 -11.89 9.18
C GLN A 31 -3.56 -11.17 10.53
N LYS A 32 -2.44 -11.08 11.25
CA LYS A 32 -2.34 -10.38 12.53
C LYS A 32 -2.62 -8.89 12.40
N ILE A 33 -2.02 -8.22 11.40
CA ILE A 33 -2.25 -6.79 11.12
C ILE A 33 -3.73 -6.54 10.78
N MET A 34 -4.35 -7.43 9.99
CA MET A 34 -5.76 -7.31 9.63
C MET A 34 -6.66 -7.54 10.85
N SER A 35 -6.39 -8.56 11.67
CA SER A 35 -7.18 -8.85 12.87
C SER A 35 -7.10 -7.74 13.90
N GLU A 36 -5.91 -7.18 14.14
CA GLU A 36 -5.73 -6.04 15.06
C GLU A 36 -6.50 -4.81 14.58
N ARG A 37 -6.61 -4.61 13.25
CA ARG A 37 -7.41 -3.53 12.67
C ARG A 37 -8.90 -3.71 12.80
N THR A 38 -9.39 -4.92 12.56
CA THR A 38 -10.81 -5.24 12.74
C THR A 38 -11.22 -4.98 14.18
N LEU A 39 -10.33 -5.24 15.13
CA LEU A 39 -10.55 -4.99 16.56
C LEU A 39 -10.43 -3.51 16.95
N MET A 40 -9.54 -2.72 16.31
CA MET A 40 -9.31 -1.31 16.66
C MET A 40 -10.29 -0.30 16.01
N GLY A 41 -11.37 -0.75 15.36
CA GLY A 41 -12.37 0.18 14.81
C GLY A 41 -11.80 1.16 13.78
N GLY A 42 -10.81 0.72 12.98
CA GLY A 42 -10.37 1.48 11.80
C GLY A 42 -11.56 1.83 10.90
N PRO A 43 -11.44 2.87 10.04
CA PRO A 43 -12.58 3.55 9.40
C PRO A 43 -13.66 2.54 9.01
N GLY A 44 -14.81 2.66 9.68
CA GLY A 44 -15.83 1.62 9.73
C GLY A 44 -16.31 1.17 8.35
N PRO A 45 -17.16 0.12 8.31
CA PRO A 45 -17.69 -0.49 7.08
C PRO A 45 -18.47 0.46 6.12
N PHE A 46 -18.56 1.76 6.44
CA PHE A 46 -19.29 2.78 5.71
C PHE A 46 -18.48 3.53 4.63
N PHE A 47 -17.15 3.35 4.55
CA PHE A 47 -16.29 4.06 3.57
C PHE A 47 -15.82 3.18 2.39
N PHE A 48 -16.71 2.35 1.83
CA PHE A 48 -16.62 1.55 0.58
C PHE A 48 -16.63 0.02 0.80
N PRO A 49 -17.58 -0.71 0.17
CA PRO A 49 -17.63 -2.19 0.18
C PRO A 49 -16.38 -2.88 -0.42
N LEU A 50 -15.53 -2.15 -1.14
CA LEU A 50 -14.35 -2.64 -1.84
C LEU A 50 -13.08 -2.77 -0.96
N TRP A 51 -13.12 -2.30 0.28
CA TRP A 51 -11.98 -2.33 1.20
C TRP A 51 -11.87 -3.60 2.06
N HIS A 52 -12.71 -4.59 1.82
CA HIS A 52 -12.63 -5.89 2.49
C HIS A 52 -11.51 -6.80 1.97
N SER A 53 -10.86 -6.47 0.83
CA SER A 53 -9.76 -7.28 0.33
C SER A 53 -8.45 -7.02 1.11
N GLU A 54 -7.75 -8.09 1.49
CA GLU A 54 -6.41 -8.04 2.12
C GLU A 54 -5.46 -7.11 1.34
N MET A 55 -5.57 -7.10 0.01
CA MET A 55 -4.77 -6.27 -0.88
C MET A 55 -5.11 -4.78 -0.75
N SER A 56 -6.39 -4.41 -0.69
CA SER A 56 -6.83 -3.03 -0.52
C SER A 56 -6.36 -2.46 0.82
N GLN A 57 -6.45 -3.25 1.88
CA GLN A 57 -5.99 -2.85 3.21
C GLN A 57 -4.47 -2.72 3.28
N LEU A 58 -3.73 -3.66 2.68
CA LEU A 58 -2.28 -3.56 2.57
C LEU A 58 -1.84 -2.35 1.76
N GLN A 59 -2.53 -2.05 0.65
CA GLN A 59 -2.27 -0.86 -0.16
C GLN A 59 -2.48 0.41 0.66
N TRP A 60 -3.58 0.51 1.40
CA TRP A 60 -3.83 1.66 2.25
C TRP A 60 -2.80 1.80 3.38
N LEU A 61 -2.39 0.69 4.00
CA LEU A 61 -1.31 0.68 4.99
C LEU A 61 -0.03 1.26 4.40
N CYS A 62 0.41 0.75 3.25
CA CYS A 62 1.67 1.17 2.65
C CYS A 62 1.66 2.63 2.20
N ILE A 63 0.50 3.13 1.77
CA ILE A 63 0.35 4.46 1.19
C ILE A 63 0.01 5.50 2.25
N CYS A 64 -1.05 5.29 3.02
CA CYS A 64 -1.63 6.30 3.90
C CYS A 64 -1.09 6.21 5.33
N ASN A 65 -0.72 5.02 5.81
CA ASN A 65 -0.28 4.82 7.20
C ASN A 65 0.86 3.80 7.31
N PRO A 66 2.02 4.04 6.66
CA PRO A 66 3.12 3.08 6.65
C PRO A 66 3.71 2.85 8.05
N GLN A 67 3.55 3.80 8.97
CA GLN A 67 3.96 3.68 10.38
C GLN A 67 3.17 2.62 11.16
N LYS A 68 1.99 2.22 10.67
CA LYS A 68 1.20 1.12 11.26
C LYS A 68 1.67 -0.26 10.81
N LEU A 69 2.66 -0.34 9.91
CA LEU A 69 3.30 -1.61 9.60
C LEU A 69 4.24 -1.98 10.76
N PRO A 70 4.24 -3.26 11.20
CA PRO A 70 5.15 -3.72 12.22
C PRO A 70 6.62 -3.39 11.90
N VAL A 71 7.38 -3.00 12.93
CA VAL A 71 8.78 -2.59 12.78
C VAL A 71 9.63 -3.68 12.13
N TYR A 72 9.36 -4.95 12.44
CA TYR A 72 10.07 -6.07 11.82
C TYR A 72 9.82 -6.20 10.30
N LEU A 73 8.66 -5.77 9.79
CA LEU A 73 8.41 -5.70 8.34
C LEU A 73 9.14 -4.52 7.70
N LEU A 74 9.24 -3.40 8.41
CA LEU A 74 9.97 -2.21 7.93
C LEU A 74 11.50 -2.38 8.03
N GLY A 75 11.98 -3.29 8.87
CA GLY A 75 13.39 -3.67 8.97
C GLY A 75 13.88 -4.51 7.79
N ASP A 76 12.97 -5.13 7.02
CA ASP A 76 13.30 -5.81 5.78
C ASP A 76 13.46 -4.78 4.65
N ALA A 77 14.68 -4.68 4.12
CA ALA A 77 15.03 -3.68 3.11
C ALA A 77 14.21 -3.82 1.82
N GLU A 78 13.80 -5.04 1.45
CA GLU A 78 13.02 -5.28 0.23
C GLU A 78 11.56 -4.89 0.42
N ILE A 79 10.98 -5.25 1.57
CA ILE A 79 9.61 -4.85 1.95
C ILE A 79 9.54 -3.33 2.06
N PHE A 80 10.52 -2.71 2.73
CA PHE A 80 10.60 -1.26 2.85
C PHE A 80 10.70 -0.57 1.48
N ALA A 81 11.53 -1.08 0.58
CA ALA A 81 11.66 -0.54 -0.78
C ALA A 81 10.34 -0.62 -1.56
N ASP A 82 9.61 -1.74 -1.47
CA ASP A 82 8.33 -1.91 -2.14
C ASP A 82 7.23 -1.01 -1.54
N VAL A 83 7.22 -0.80 -0.21
CA VAL A 83 6.33 0.18 0.46
C VAL A 83 6.62 1.60 -0.02
N GLN A 84 7.90 1.99 -0.10
CA GLN A 84 8.31 3.31 -0.59
C GLN A 84 7.93 3.53 -2.06
N ARG A 85 8.04 2.50 -2.91
CA ARG A 85 7.60 2.57 -4.31
C ARG A 85 6.09 2.81 -4.42
N LEU A 86 5.29 2.10 -3.62
CA LEU A 86 3.83 2.32 -3.58
C LEU A 86 3.50 3.75 -3.15
N ARG A 87 4.19 4.27 -2.13
CA ARG A 87 3.97 5.64 -1.64
C ARG A 87 4.36 6.71 -2.67
N LYS A 88 5.51 6.57 -3.33
CA LYS A 88 5.95 7.47 -4.40
C LYS A 88 4.97 7.49 -5.59
N SER A 89 4.36 6.35 -5.90
CA SER A 89 3.35 6.28 -6.98
C SER A 89 2.07 7.06 -6.67
N LEU A 90 1.72 7.25 -5.39
CA LEU A 90 0.59 8.09 -5.00
C LEU A 90 0.94 9.57 -5.06
N VAL A 91 2.16 9.94 -4.64
CA VAL A 91 2.67 11.31 -4.79
C VAL A 91 2.69 11.71 -6.27
N PHE A 92 3.11 10.81 -7.16
CA PHE A 92 3.07 11.06 -8.61
C PHE A 92 1.65 11.26 -9.14
N VAL A 93 0.68 10.45 -8.67
CA VAL A 93 -0.73 10.64 -9.03
C VAL A 93 -1.28 11.96 -8.49
N LEU A 94 -1.00 12.30 -7.24
CA LEU A 94 -1.43 13.58 -6.64
C LEU A 94 -0.79 14.79 -7.35
N LEU A 95 0.50 14.73 -7.69
CA LEU A 95 1.18 15.76 -8.48
C LEU A 95 0.59 15.88 -9.89
N SER A 96 0.27 14.75 -10.53
CA SER A 96 -0.37 14.75 -11.86
C SER A 96 -1.81 15.30 -11.83
N LEU A 97 -2.54 15.08 -10.72
CA LEU A 97 -3.91 15.58 -10.53
C LEU A 97 -3.94 17.07 -10.13
N THR A 98 -2.88 17.58 -9.49
CA THR A 98 -2.75 18.98 -9.10
C THR A 98 -2.14 19.87 -10.19
N GLY A 99 -1.81 19.30 -11.36
CA GLY A 99 -1.22 20.04 -12.48
C GLY A 99 0.21 20.52 -12.24
N VAL A 100 0.82 20.17 -11.09
CA VAL A 100 2.21 20.50 -10.78
C VAL A 100 3.09 19.50 -11.51
N THR A 101 3.32 19.77 -12.78
CA THR A 101 4.40 19.16 -13.53
C THR A 101 5.71 19.49 -12.82
N ALA A 102 6.49 18.47 -12.52
CA ALA A 102 7.84 18.58 -11.96
C ALA A 102 8.82 19.17 -13.00
N SER A 103 8.50 20.33 -13.57
CA SER A 103 9.35 21.07 -14.52
C SER A 103 10.23 22.12 -13.83
N LYS A 104 10.26 22.16 -12.50
CA LYS A 104 11.17 23.04 -11.74
C LYS A 104 11.67 22.36 -10.47
N LEU A 105 12.54 21.37 -10.62
CA LEU A 105 13.55 20.99 -9.64
C LEU A 105 14.84 20.66 -10.39
#